data_AF-A0A2V9MIN9-F1
#
_entry.id   AF-A0A2V9MIN9-F1
#
_cell.length_a   1.000
_cell.length_b   1.000
_cell.length_c   1.000
_cell.angle_alpha   90.00
_cell.angle_beta   90.00
_cell.angle_gamma   90.00
#
_symmetry.space_group_name_H-M   'P 1'
#
loop_
_entity.id
_entity.type
_entity.pdbx_description
1 polymer ?
#
loop_
_entity_poly.entity_id
_entity_poly.type
_entity_poly.pdbx_seq_one_letter_code
_entity_poly.pdbx_strand_id
1 'polypeptide(L)'
;MKNLNFLSTISGLAAGAGLAILSMAQAHQPPELKKEAAMNVGGYKVSGPYNHENLSIFLIHGKDSNRGKTFLTLQEALEQKKVVVHETSQVNELAIENVSPEEIYIQSGDIVKGGMQDRVLTYDFIVPAKSGKIPISAFCVEHGRWRQRGQEKASAFGTSSDQLSTKDLKLAAKYRNNQSEVWKKVAVAQGKLSAGLAVPVSSAESNSSLQLTLENKNVRESSQAYIRHLSPIIEEETDVVGYAFAINGKFNSADVYASGELFRKLWPKLLKASAVEALAEAHQDKKFEPASREIVTACLTDAEQGQASEKQVNSRTKMVTQETGRNLLFETRDQAQKGAWIHRNYLSKE
;
A
#
# COMPACT_ATOMS: atom_id res chain seq x y z
N MET A 1 18.60 47.95 -79.70
CA MET A 1 19.18 47.51 -80.99
C MET A 1 20.11 46.33 -80.74
N LYS A 2 19.91 45.23 -81.49
CA LYS A 2 20.80 44.05 -81.71
C LYS A 2 21.10 43.17 -80.49
N ASN A 3 20.55 41.96 -80.36
CA ASN A 3 20.75 40.68 -81.07
C ASN A 3 21.98 39.83 -80.64
N LEU A 4 21.64 38.62 -80.19
CA LEU A 4 22.26 37.29 -80.38
C LEU A 4 23.49 36.81 -79.58
N ASN A 5 23.19 35.80 -78.73
CA ASN A 5 23.72 34.42 -78.64
C ASN A 5 25.23 34.13 -78.73
N PHE A 6 25.74 33.36 -77.77
CA PHE A 6 26.51 32.13 -78.03
C PHE A 6 26.46 31.14 -76.84
N LEU A 7 26.39 29.84 -77.17
CA LEU A 7 26.37 28.67 -76.29
C LEU A 7 27.78 28.31 -75.77
N SER A 8 27.91 27.73 -74.55
CA SER A 8 28.25 26.28 -74.37
C SER A 8 28.54 25.88 -72.90
N THR A 9 27.78 24.89 -72.42
CA THR A 9 28.15 23.67 -71.67
C THR A 9 28.98 23.67 -70.37
N ILE A 10 28.30 23.21 -69.30
CA ILE A 10 28.52 21.99 -68.48
C ILE A 10 29.56 21.97 -67.33
N SER A 11 29.00 21.66 -66.14
CA SER A 11 29.51 20.91 -64.97
C SER A 11 30.38 21.59 -63.92
N GLY A 12 29.90 21.55 -62.67
CA GLY A 12 30.72 21.69 -61.46
C GLY A 12 29.90 21.85 -60.19
N LEU A 13 29.74 20.75 -59.45
CA LEU A 13 29.14 20.64 -58.11
C LEU A 13 29.66 21.68 -57.10
N ALA A 14 28.79 22.15 -56.19
CA ALA A 14 28.95 21.91 -54.74
C ALA A 14 27.72 22.42 -53.96
N ALA A 15 27.08 21.51 -53.25
CA ALA A 15 25.95 21.74 -52.36
C ALA A 15 26.41 22.41 -51.05
N GLY A 16 25.65 23.41 -50.60
CA GLY A 16 25.71 23.97 -49.25
C GLY A 16 24.34 23.87 -48.60
N ALA A 17 24.11 22.80 -47.84
CA ALA A 17 22.89 22.59 -47.07
C ALA A 17 22.99 23.30 -45.71
N GLY A 18 22.13 24.30 -45.50
CA GLY A 18 21.83 24.82 -44.17
C GLY A 18 20.59 24.11 -43.64
N LEU A 19 20.76 23.10 -42.78
CA LEU A 19 19.67 22.50 -42.02
C LEU A 19 19.60 23.14 -40.63
N ALA A 20 18.53 23.88 -40.39
CA ALA A 20 18.11 24.24 -39.05
C ALA A 20 17.54 23.00 -38.36
N ILE A 21 18.17 22.55 -37.27
CA ILE A 21 17.67 21.43 -36.45
C ILE A 21 16.64 22.01 -35.46
N LEU A 22 15.36 21.90 -35.81
CA LEU A 22 14.28 22.00 -34.82
C LEU A 22 14.25 20.70 -34.01
N SER A 23 14.72 20.79 -32.77
CA SER A 23 14.52 19.76 -31.75
C SER A 23 13.05 19.70 -31.36
N MET A 24 12.31 18.73 -31.90
CA MET A 24 11.00 18.35 -31.38
C MET A 24 11.20 17.43 -30.18
N ALA A 25 11.00 17.96 -28.98
CA ALA A 25 10.84 17.15 -27.78
C ALA A 25 9.58 16.30 -27.93
N GLN A 26 9.75 15.03 -28.29
CA GLN A 26 8.70 14.03 -28.18
C GLN A 26 8.41 13.82 -26.69
N ALA A 27 7.28 14.36 -26.23
CA ALA A 27 6.67 13.93 -24.99
C ALA A 27 6.41 12.42 -25.09
N HIS A 28 7.22 11.62 -24.42
CA HIS A 28 6.96 10.19 -24.24
C HIS A 28 5.63 10.08 -23.49
N GLN A 29 4.57 9.69 -24.20
CA GLN A 29 3.37 9.18 -23.56
C GLN A 29 3.76 7.93 -22.77
N PRO A 30 3.36 7.80 -21.49
CA PRO A 30 3.61 6.58 -20.74
C PRO A 30 2.96 5.39 -21.49
N PRO A 31 3.63 4.22 -21.54
CA PRO A 31 3.09 3.07 -22.23
C PRO A 31 1.70 2.70 -21.69
N GLU A 32 0.77 2.49 -22.61
CA GLU A 32 -0.62 2.12 -22.34
C GLU A 32 -0.65 0.80 -21.54
N LEU A 33 -1.35 0.81 -20.39
CA LEU A 33 -1.51 -0.37 -19.53
C LEU A 33 -2.23 -1.47 -20.31
N LYS A 34 -1.48 -2.50 -20.73
CA LYS A 34 -2.07 -3.67 -21.42
C LYS A 34 -2.96 -4.44 -20.45
N LYS A 35 -4.27 -4.31 -20.63
CA LYS A 35 -5.31 -5.02 -19.87
C LYS A 35 -5.41 -6.47 -20.34
N GLU A 36 -4.87 -7.41 -19.57
CA GLU A 36 -5.13 -8.84 -19.80
C GLU A 36 -6.54 -9.24 -19.32
N ALA A 37 -7.23 -10.09 -20.09
CA ALA A 37 -8.57 -10.56 -19.76
C ALA A 37 -8.57 -11.39 -18.47
N ALA A 38 -9.52 -11.14 -17.56
CA ALA A 38 -9.52 -11.76 -16.24
C ALA A 38 -9.77 -13.29 -16.25
N MET A 39 -9.25 -14.01 -15.24
CA MET A 39 -9.39 -15.47 -15.07
C MET A 39 -9.94 -15.84 -13.69
N ASN A 40 -10.68 -16.95 -13.59
CA ASN A 40 -11.18 -17.46 -12.30
C ASN A 40 -10.10 -18.23 -11.55
N VAL A 41 -9.88 -17.87 -10.30
CA VAL A 41 -8.73 -18.20 -9.46
C VAL A 41 -9.17 -18.21 -8.00
N GLY A 42 -9.11 -19.36 -7.32
CA GLY A 42 -9.48 -19.44 -5.89
C GLY A 42 -10.89 -18.93 -5.58
N GLY A 43 -11.83 -19.05 -6.53
CA GLY A 43 -13.19 -18.51 -6.41
C GLY A 43 -13.35 -17.02 -6.77
N TYR A 44 -12.26 -16.32 -7.07
CA TYR A 44 -12.26 -14.92 -7.53
C TYR A 44 -11.93 -14.80 -9.00
N LYS A 45 -12.42 -13.75 -9.66
CA LYS A 45 -11.95 -13.36 -10.99
C LYS A 45 -10.77 -12.42 -10.81
N VAL A 46 -9.65 -12.62 -11.52
CA VAL A 46 -8.41 -11.83 -11.37
C VAL A 46 -7.98 -11.22 -12.69
N SER A 47 -7.80 -9.90 -12.75
CA SER A 47 -7.23 -9.16 -13.90
C SER A 47 -5.83 -8.61 -13.62
N GLY A 48 -5.13 -8.18 -14.67
CA GLY A 48 -3.70 -7.83 -14.62
C GLY A 48 -2.80 -8.96 -15.16
N PRO A 49 -1.47 -8.83 -15.06
CA PRO A 49 -0.76 -7.85 -14.24
C PRO A 49 -0.78 -6.42 -14.83
N TYR A 50 -1.06 -5.43 -13.98
CA TYR A 50 -0.80 -4.02 -14.24
C TYR A 50 0.58 -3.70 -13.67
N ASN A 51 1.53 -3.36 -14.54
CA ASN A 51 2.95 -3.26 -14.16
C ASN A 51 3.45 -1.82 -14.12
N HIS A 52 4.30 -1.51 -13.15
CA HIS A 52 5.18 -0.35 -13.19
C HIS A 52 6.52 -0.73 -12.56
N GLU A 53 7.61 -0.63 -13.33
CA GLU A 53 8.94 -1.07 -12.92
C GLU A 53 8.92 -2.51 -12.37
N ASN A 54 9.32 -2.69 -11.11
CA ASN A 54 9.35 -4.00 -10.45
C ASN A 54 8.07 -4.35 -9.67
N LEU A 55 7.01 -3.54 -9.77
CA LEU A 55 5.73 -3.76 -9.11
C LEU A 55 4.68 -4.26 -10.12
N SER A 56 4.10 -5.43 -9.82
CA SER A 56 2.94 -5.97 -10.54
C SER A 56 1.71 -5.95 -9.63
N ILE A 57 0.63 -5.30 -10.06
CA ILE A 57 -0.67 -5.31 -9.38
C ILE A 57 -1.64 -6.23 -10.13
N PHE A 58 -2.41 -7.00 -9.39
CA PHE A 58 -3.52 -7.81 -9.89
C PHE A 58 -4.80 -7.36 -9.18
N LEU A 59 -5.87 -7.14 -9.93
CA LEU A 59 -7.15 -6.77 -9.33
C LEU A 59 -7.98 -8.01 -9.08
N ILE A 60 -8.56 -8.07 -7.88
CA ILE A 60 -9.42 -9.18 -7.45
C ILE A 60 -10.86 -8.70 -7.57
N HIS A 61 -11.60 -9.37 -8.45
CA HIS A 61 -13.00 -9.10 -8.75
C HIS A 61 -13.87 -10.08 -7.99
N GLY A 62 -14.97 -9.56 -7.43
CA GLY A 62 -15.88 -10.33 -6.60
C GLY A 62 -17.21 -9.64 -6.43
N LYS A 63 -18.18 -10.39 -5.90
CA LYS A 63 -19.47 -9.81 -5.51
C LYS A 63 -19.29 -9.00 -4.24
N ASP A 64 -19.88 -7.82 -4.21
CA ASP A 64 -20.07 -7.10 -2.95
C ASP A 64 -21.05 -7.88 -2.07
N SER A 65 -20.52 -8.48 -1.00
CA SER A 65 -21.24 -9.34 -0.06
C SER A 65 -21.72 -8.58 1.19
N ASN A 66 -21.36 -7.30 1.32
CA ASN A 66 -21.77 -6.41 2.41
C ASN A 66 -22.55 -5.18 1.91
N ARG A 67 -23.20 -5.28 0.74
CA ARG A 67 -23.96 -4.19 0.12
C ARG A 67 -24.92 -3.53 1.13
N GLY A 68 -24.73 -2.23 1.37
CA GLY A 68 -25.52 -1.42 2.31
C GLY A 68 -24.89 -1.18 3.68
N LYS A 69 -23.74 -1.81 3.99
CA LYS A 69 -22.90 -1.43 5.14
C LYS A 69 -21.77 -0.54 4.67
N THR A 70 -21.75 0.68 5.20
CA THR A 70 -20.71 1.66 4.91
C THR A 70 -19.87 1.87 6.15
N PHE A 71 -18.57 1.61 6.03
CA PHE A 71 -17.58 1.98 7.06
C PHE A 71 -16.89 3.28 6.67
N LEU A 72 -16.57 4.08 7.68
CA LEU A 72 -15.46 5.02 7.58
C LEU A 72 -14.15 4.27 7.80
N THR A 73 -13.11 4.65 7.07
CA THR A 73 -11.74 4.26 7.39
C THR A 73 -11.24 5.05 8.61
N LEU A 74 -10.20 4.58 9.30
CA LEU A 74 -9.56 5.34 10.37
C LEU A 74 -9.11 6.73 9.91
N GLN A 75 -8.58 6.83 8.70
CA GLN A 75 -8.12 8.08 8.12
C GLN A 75 -9.28 9.09 8.00
N GLU A 76 -10.36 8.70 7.31
CA GLU A 76 -11.55 9.55 7.15
C GLU A 76 -12.13 9.95 8.51
N ALA A 77 -12.19 9.01 9.47
CA ALA A 77 -12.76 9.28 10.78
C ALA A 77 -11.90 10.25 11.61
N LEU A 78 -10.57 10.21 11.50
CA LEU A 78 -9.67 11.17 12.15
C LEU A 78 -9.79 12.56 11.51
N GLU A 79 -9.78 12.63 10.18
CA GLU A 79 -9.93 13.87 9.42
C GLU A 79 -11.27 14.57 9.72
N GLN A 80 -12.34 13.78 9.86
CA GLN A 80 -13.68 14.27 10.18
C GLN A 80 -13.91 14.45 11.69
N LYS A 81 -12.91 14.17 12.55
CA LYS A 81 -13.01 14.21 14.02
C LYS A 81 -14.14 13.34 14.59
N LYS A 82 -14.46 12.25 13.89
CA LYS A 82 -15.46 11.24 14.26
C LYS A 82 -14.88 10.17 15.20
N VAL A 83 -13.56 10.11 15.29
CA VAL A 83 -12.83 9.19 16.19
C VAL A 83 -11.73 9.92 16.94
N VAL A 84 -11.42 9.43 18.13
CA VAL A 84 -10.25 9.84 18.90
C VAL A 84 -9.43 8.61 19.21
N VAL A 85 -8.14 8.63 18.85
CA VAL A 85 -7.16 7.65 19.31
C VAL A 85 -6.37 8.29 20.44
N HIS A 86 -6.53 7.75 21.64
CA HIS A 86 -5.95 8.23 22.89
C HIS A 86 -4.62 7.54 23.17
N GLU A 87 -3.62 8.32 23.59
CA GLU A 87 -2.41 7.81 24.21
C GLU A 87 -2.74 7.32 25.64
N THR A 88 -2.24 6.14 26.01
CA THR A 88 -2.52 5.50 27.30
C THR A 88 -1.29 5.48 28.21
N SER A 89 -0.13 5.91 27.69
CA SER A 89 1.18 5.75 28.33
C SER A 89 1.64 4.29 28.46
N GLN A 90 0.94 3.35 27.82
CA GLN A 90 1.37 1.96 27.69
C GLN A 90 2.11 1.74 26.37
N VAL A 91 3.16 0.93 26.39
CA VAL A 91 4.00 0.72 25.21
C VAL A 91 3.28 -0.11 24.13
N ASN A 92 2.36 -1.01 24.45
CA ASN A 92 1.75 -1.87 23.43
C ASN A 92 0.22 -1.71 23.31
N GLU A 93 -0.33 -0.65 23.89
CA GLU A 93 -1.77 -0.43 23.97
C GLU A 93 -2.10 1.04 23.78
N LEU A 94 -3.08 1.34 22.93
CA LEU A 94 -3.76 2.63 22.85
C LEU A 94 -5.23 2.44 23.23
N ALA A 95 -6.00 3.52 23.28
CA ALA A 95 -7.46 3.43 23.33
C ALA A 95 -8.07 4.17 22.15
N ILE A 96 -9.12 3.63 21.54
CA ILE A 96 -9.89 4.28 20.48
C ILE A 96 -11.32 4.53 20.89
N GLU A 97 -11.86 5.66 20.50
CA GLU A 97 -13.22 6.06 20.82
C GLU A 97 -13.90 6.62 19.57
N ASN A 98 -14.91 5.91 19.09
CA ASN A 98 -15.78 6.42 18.04
C ASN A 98 -16.86 7.28 18.68
N VAL A 99 -16.78 8.59 18.44
CA VAL A 99 -17.74 9.58 18.94
C VAL A 99 -18.84 9.88 17.92
N SER A 100 -18.89 9.17 16.81
CA SER A 100 -19.84 9.35 15.71
C SER A 100 -20.92 8.26 15.69
N PRO A 101 -22.01 8.46 14.92
CA PRO A 101 -23.03 7.43 14.70
C PRO A 101 -22.65 6.42 13.59
N GLU A 102 -21.55 6.64 12.87
CA GLU A 102 -21.07 5.76 11.80
C GLU A 102 -20.08 4.74 12.35
N GLU A 103 -20.03 3.55 11.75
CA GLU A 103 -19.05 2.54 12.13
C GLU A 103 -17.72 2.78 11.45
N ILE A 104 -16.63 2.48 12.15
CA ILE A 104 -15.28 2.71 11.66
C ILE A 104 -14.58 1.37 11.50
N TYR A 105 -14.04 1.13 10.31
CA TYR A 105 -13.13 0.03 10.05
C TYR A 105 -11.69 0.48 10.24
N ILE A 106 -10.97 -0.28 11.06
CA ILE A 106 -9.54 -0.13 11.30
C ILE A 106 -8.83 -1.24 10.57
N GLN A 107 -7.84 -0.90 9.75
CA GLN A 107 -7.00 -1.89 9.09
C GLN A 107 -5.69 -2.08 9.83
N SER A 108 -5.29 -3.33 10.02
CA SER A 108 -3.96 -3.67 10.51
C SER A 108 -2.87 -3.03 9.64
N GLY A 109 -1.82 -2.57 10.30
CA GLY A 109 -0.74 -1.84 9.67
C GLY A 109 -0.97 -0.34 9.56
N ASP A 110 -2.17 0.19 9.85
CA ASP A 110 -2.39 1.65 9.90
C ASP A 110 -1.44 2.28 10.93
N ILE A 111 -0.68 3.28 10.49
CA ILE A 111 0.17 4.08 11.37
C ILE A 111 -0.68 5.24 11.90
N VAL A 112 -0.66 5.46 13.20
CA VAL A 112 -1.22 6.65 13.84
C VAL A 112 -0.08 7.57 14.27
N LYS A 113 -0.09 8.80 13.76
CA LYS A 113 0.93 9.81 14.01
C LYS A 113 0.52 10.76 15.12
N GLY A 114 1.41 11.00 16.08
CA GLY A 114 1.17 11.83 17.25
C GLY A 114 1.52 11.12 18.55
N GLY A 115 0.77 11.42 19.62
CA GLY A 115 0.98 10.84 20.93
C GLY A 115 2.39 11.11 21.49
N MET A 116 2.84 10.23 22.36
CA MET A 116 4.23 10.23 22.84
C MET A 116 5.20 9.63 21.82
N GLN A 117 4.69 8.83 20.89
CA GLN A 117 5.42 8.06 19.92
C GLN A 117 4.47 7.56 18.82
N ASP A 118 4.91 7.54 17.56
CA ASP A 118 4.05 7.05 16.46
C ASP A 118 3.84 5.54 16.61
N ARG A 119 2.60 5.08 16.40
CA ARG A 119 2.22 3.68 16.60
C ARG A 119 1.67 3.06 15.33
N VAL A 120 1.78 1.75 15.21
CA VAL A 120 1.05 0.95 14.23
C VAL A 120 -0.01 0.10 14.93
N LEU A 121 -1.20 0.02 14.35
CA LEU A 121 -2.29 -0.84 14.82
C LEU A 121 -2.12 -2.26 14.28
N THR A 122 -2.25 -3.27 15.15
CA THR A 122 -1.81 -4.64 14.84
C THR A 122 -2.83 -5.51 14.13
N TYR A 123 -4.12 -5.31 14.42
CA TYR A 123 -5.22 -6.13 13.90
C TYR A 123 -6.25 -5.28 13.17
N ASP A 124 -6.98 -5.92 12.27
CA ASP A 124 -8.19 -5.31 11.72
C ASP A 124 -9.29 -5.40 12.77
N PHE A 125 -10.13 -4.36 12.88
CA PHE A 125 -11.32 -4.43 13.73
C PHE A 125 -12.34 -3.34 13.40
N ILE A 126 -13.55 -3.56 13.87
CA ILE A 126 -14.64 -2.59 13.79
C ILE A 126 -14.71 -1.85 15.13
N VAL A 127 -14.83 -0.52 15.04
CA VAL A 127 -15.20 0.35 16.17
C VAL A 127 -16.68 0.71 16.00
N PRO A 128 -17.58 0.15 16.83
CA PRO A 128 -19.01 0.46 16.76
C PRO A 128 -19.29 1.96 16.90
N ALA A 129 -20.44 2.40 16.41
CA ALA A 129 -20.95 3.74 16.67
C ALA A 129 -20.99 4.01 18.19
N LYS A 130 -20.57 5.21 18.62
CA LYS A 130 -20.62 5.65 20.03
C LYS A 130 -20.00 4.62 21.00
N SER A 131 -18.83 4.09 20.65
CA SER A 131 -18.25 2.92 21.31
C SER A 131 -17.83 3.10 22.78
N GLY A 132 -17.68 4.35 23.23
CA GLY A 132 -16.79 4.64 24.37
C GLY A 132 -15.34 4.25 24.04
N LYS A 133 -14.48 4.18 25.06
CA LYS A 133 -13.07 3.81 24.87
C LYS A 133 -12.91 2.29 24.77
N ILE A 134 -12.33 1.84 23.67
CA ILE A 134 -11.94 0.45 23.42
C ILE A 134 -10.41 0.37 23.46
N PRO A 135 -9.80 -0.53 24.26
CA PRO A 135 -8.36 -0.75 24.21
C PRO A 135 -7.97 -1.40 22.87
N ILE A 136 -6.88 -0.95 22.27
CA ILE A 136 -6.39 -1.46 20.99
C ILE A 136 -4.90 -1.77 21.07
N SER A 137 -4.53 -2.92 20.52
CA SER A 137 -3.12 -3.33 20.45
C SER A 137 -2.39 -2.50 19.40
N ALA A 138 -1.21 -2.02 19.79
CA ALA A 138 -0.35 -1.23 18.92
C ALA A 138 1.12 -1.55 19.18
N PHE A 139 1.98 -1.24 18.21
CA PHE A 139 3.44 -1.25 18.40
C PHE A 139 4.03 0.11 18.06
N CYS A 140 5.11 0.47 18.73
CA CYS A 140 5.94 1.62 18.39
C CYS A 140 6.60 1.40 17.02
N VAL A 141 6.52 2.39 16.13
CA VAL A 141 7.28 2.41 14.86
C VAL A 141 8.38 3.47 14.86
N GLU A 142 8.82 3.86 16.05
CA GLU A 142 9.77 4.94 16.28
C GLU A 142 10.57 4.69 17.57
N HIS A 143 11.69 3.98 17.49
CA HIS A 143 12.46 3.63 18.68
C HIS A 143 13.05 4.85 19.41
N GLY A 144 12.82 4.97 20.73
CA GLY A 144 13.49 5.95 21.60
C GLY A 144 12.77 7.29 21.80
N ARG A 145 11.76 7.65 21.01
CA ARG A 145 10.91 8.82 21.30
C ARG A 145 9.86 8.45 22.36
N TRP A 146 9.83 9.20 23.46
CA TRP A 146 8.75 9.16 24.44
C TRP A 146 8.41 10.58 24.92
N ARG A 147 8.09 11.44 23.95
CA ARG A 147 7.78 12.85 24.17
C ARG A 147 7.00 13.41 23.00
N GLN A 148 6.31 14.50 23.24
CA GLN A 148 5.66 15.28 22.19
C GLN A 148 6.68 15.71 21.12
N ARG A 149 6.27 15.61 19.84
CA ARG A 149 7.03 16.10 18.68
C ARG A 149 6.34 17.33 18.11
N GLY A 150 7.05 18.46 18.07
CA GLY A 150 6.51 19.74 17.59
C GLY A 150 5.14 20.09 18.20
N GLN A 151 4.16 20.35 17.34
CA GLN A 151 2.78 20.72 17.70
C GLN A 151 1.82 19.51 17.76
N GLU A 152 2.34 18.29 17.68
CA GLU A 152 1.52 17.08 17.85
C GLU A 152 0.93 17.03 19.28
N LYS A 153 -0.24 16.43 19.46
CA LYS A 153 -0.81 16.24 20.80
C LYS A 153 -0.11 15.06 21.48
N ALA A 154 0.41 15.26 22.68
CA ALA A 154 0.98 14.16 23.47
C ALA A 154 -0.07 13.13 23.91
N SER A 155 -1.32 13.55 24.10
CA SER A 155 -2.41 12.73 24.64
C SER A 155 -3.23 11.99 23.58
N ALA A 156 -3.03 12.27 22.29
CA ALA A 156 -3.84 11.71 21.22
C ALA A 156 -3.12 11.72 19.87
N PHE A 157 -3.59 10.91 18.94
CA PHE A 157 -3.06 10.83 17.59
C PHE A 157 -3.90 11.66 16.62
N GLY A 158 -3.23 12.33 15.68
CA GLY A 158 -3.87 13.32 14.81
C GLY A 158 -4.20 12.80 13.42
N THR A 159 -3.43 11.84 12.89
CA THR A 159 -3.56 11.39 11.50
C THR A 159 -3.24 9.90 11.36
N SER A 160 -3.75 9.29 10.28
CA SER A 160 -3.41 7.93 9.86
C SER A 160 -3.36 7.84 8.34
N SER A 161 -2.41 8.56 7.73
CA SER A 161 -2.24 8.66 6.27
C SER A 161 -1.40 7.54 5.66
N ASP A 162 -0.74 6.74 6.49
CA ASP A 162 0.29 5.79 6.10
C ASP A 162 0.05 4.42 6.73
N GLN A 163 0.58 3.38 6.08
CA GLN A 163 0.52 2.00 6.55
C GLN A 163 1.93 1.41 6.57
N LEU A 164 2.13 0.29 7.29
CA LEU A 164 3.34 -0.52 7.14
C LEU A 164 3.57 -0.88 5.68
N SER A 165 4.66 -0.35 5.13
CA SER A 165 4.99 -0.50 3.71
C SER A 165 5.44 -1.91 3.36
N THR A 166 6.25 -2.55 4.21
CA THR A 166 6.88 -3.84 3.86
C THR A 166 6.17 -5.07 4.40
N LYS A 167 6.22 -6.17 3.65
CA LYS A 167 5.76 -7.50 4.08
C LYS A 167 6.39 -7.93 5.39
N ASP A 168 7.68 -7.69 5.54
CA ASP A 168 8.45 -7.99 6.75
C ASP A 168 7.92 -7.24 7.98
N LEU A 169 7.55 -5.96 7.83
CA LEU A 169 6.93 -5.19 8.90
C LEU A 169 5.54 -5.73 9.24
N LYS A 170 4.73 -6.06 8.22
CA LYS A 170 3.41 -6.68 8.41
C LYS A 170 3.51 -8.00 9.19
N LEU A 171 4.47 -8.86 8.84
CA LEU A 171 4.75 -10.10 9.57
C LEU A 171 5.22 -9.85 11.01
N ALA A 172 6.11 -8.88 11.23
CA ALA A 172 6.59 -8.55 12.59
C ALA A 172 5.47 -8.05 13.51
N ALA A 173 4.59 -7.18 13.00
CA ALA A 173 3.51 -6.57 13.78
C ALA A 173 2.29 -7.48 13.96
N LYS A 174 1.77 -8.07 12.87
CA LYS A 174 0.50 -8.81 12.88
C LYS A 174 0.65 -10.28 13.24
N TYR A 175 1.71 -10.92 12.76
CA TYR A 175 1.92 -12.36 12.93
C TYR A 175 2.82 -12.69 14.12
N ARG A 176 4.06 -12.19 14.13
CA ARG A 176 5.02 -12.44 15.21
C ARG A 176 4.71 -11.66 16.48
N ASN A 177 3.94 -10.58 16.34
CA ASN A 177 3.44 -9.76 17.44
C ASN A 177 4.56 -9.33 18.40
N ASN A 178 5.66 -8.79 17.86
CA ASN A 178 6.89 -8.53 18.60
C ASN A 178 7.46 -7.12 18.35
N GLN A 179 7.48 -6.29 19.39
CA GLN A 179 7.95 -4.90 19.34
C GLN A 179 9.41 -4.77 18.85
N SER A 180 10.32 -5.61 19.35
CA SER A 180 11.74 -5.56 18.99
C SER A 180 11.95 -5.94 17.53
N GLU A 181 11.17 -6.89 17.02
CA GLU A 181 11.20 -7.22 15.59
C GLU A 181 10.63 -6.09 14.73
N VAL A 182 9.55 -5.41 15.17
CA VAL A 182 9.04 -4.22 14.45
C VAL A 182 10.14 -3.19 14.31
N TRP A 183 10.86 -2.83 15.38
CA TRP A 183 11.97 -1.88 15.30
C TRP A 183 13.10 -2.34 14.38
N LYS A 184 13.48 -3.62 14.45
CA LYS A 184 14.48 -4.20 13.54
C LYS A 184 14.04 -4.06 12.08
N LYS A 185 12.78 -4.35 11.77
CA LYS A 185 12.24 -4.27 10.41
C LYS A 185 12.07 -2.82 9.93
N VAL A 186 11.80 -1.86 10.83
CA VAL A 186 11.85 -0.42 10.50
C VAL A 186 13.25 -0.03 10.05
N ALA A 187 14.28 -0.38 10.82
CA ALA A 187 15.67 -0.08 10.46
C ALA A 187 16.08 -0.72 9.12
N VAL A 188 15.67 -1.96 8.86
CA VAL A 188 15.89 -2.63 7.56
C VAL A 188 15.21 -1.86 6.42
N ALA A 189 13.94 -1.46 6.58
CA ALA A 189 13.22 -0.71 5.55
C ALA A 189 13.89 0.65 5.26
N GLN A 190 14.30 1.39 6.29
CA GLN A 190 15.03 2.65 6.15
C GLN A 190 16.38 2.45 5.44
N GLY A 191 17.11 1.38 5.77
CA GLY A 191 18.38 1.05 5.13
C GLY A 191 18.21 0.73 3.64
N LYS A 192 17.22 -0.09 3.29
CA LYS A 192 16.88 -0.44 1.91
C LYS A 192 16.48 0.80 1.09
N LEU A 193 15.59 1.64 1.64
CA LEU A 193 15.19 2.89 0.99
C LEU A 193 16.37 3.85 0.81
N SER A 194 17.23 4.00 1.84
CA SER A 194 18.40 4.87 1.73
C SER A 194 19.38 4.38 0.66
N ALA A 195 19.60 3.07 0.58
CA ALA A 195 20.46 2.46 -0.41
C ALA A 195 19.89 2.59 -1.82
N GLY A 196 18.61 2.28 -2.01
CA GLY A 196 17.94 2.35 -3.32
C GLY A 196 17.83 3.77 -3.88
N LEU A 197 17.72 4.78 -3.01
CA LEU A 197 17.67 6.19 -3.39
C LEU A 197 19.02 6.91 -3.35
N ALA A 198 20.07 6.25 -2.86
CA ALA A 198 21.40 6.84 -2.63
C ALA A 198 21.36 8.13 -1.77
N VAL A 199 20.38 8.27 -0.88
CA VAL A 199 20.21 9.42 0.01
C VAL A 199 19.68 8.97 1.38
N PRO A 200 20.03 9.63 2.50
CA PRO A 200 19.41 9.34 3.79
C PRO A 200 17.91 9.60 3.75
N VAL A 201 17.13 8.65 4.27
CA VAL A 201 15.66 8.81 4.39
C VAL A 201 15.18 9.03 5.83
N SER A 202 16.05 8.85 6.82
CA SER A 202 15.75 9.13 8.22
C SER A 202 15.68 10.63 8.51
N SER A 203 14.82 11.03 9.46
CA SER A 203 14.70 12.41 9.91
C SER A 203 15.60 12.69 11.11
N ALA A 204 16.28 13.83 11.13
CA ALA A 204 17.08 14.27 12.27
C ALA A 204 16.25 14.47 13.57
N GLU A 205 14.94 14.75 13.43
CA GLU A 205 14.03 14.88 14.57
C GLU A 205 13.78 13.53 15.26
N SER A 206 13.80 12.44 14.49
CA SER A 206 13.67 11.08 14.98
C SER A 206 14.17 10.08 13.94
N ASN A 207 15.43 9.66 14.11
CA ASN A 207 16.14 8.84 13.13
C ASN A 207 15.49 7.46 12.89
N SER A 208 14.76 6.95 13.89
CA SER A 208 14.12 5.64 13.87
C SER A 208 12.63 5.67 13.48
N SER A 209 12.08 6.85 13.19
CA SER A 209 10.65 6.99 12.85
C SER A 209 10.36 6.48 11.45
N LEU A 210 9.56 5.42 11.36
CA LEU A 210 9.02 4.97 10.07
C LEU A 210 8.13 6.05 9.45
N GLN A 211 7.27 6.70 10.22
CA GLN A 211 6.36 7.74 9.73
C GLN A 211 7.12 8.89 9.05
N LEU A 212 8.17 9.41 9.70
CA LEU A 212 8.98 10.49 9.11
C LEU A 212 9.79 10.01 7.89
N THR A 213 10.14 8.72 7.83
CA THR A 213 10.76 8.11 6.64
C THR A 213 9.80 8.09 5.46
N LEU A 214 8.53 7.72 5.69
CA LEU A 214 7.50 7.71 4.64
C LEU A 214 7.11 9.13 4.19
N GLU A 215 7.29 10.12 5.06
CA GLU A 215 7.09 11.55 4.75
C GLU A 215 8.28 12.20 4.04
N ASN A 216 9.45 11.53 4.02
CA ASN A 216 10.66 12.04 3.37
C ASN A 216 10.38 12.39 1.89
N LYS A 217 10.82 13.58 1.48
CA LYS A 217 10.58 14.11 0.14
C LYS A 217 11.03 13.14 -0.96
N ASN A 218 12.22 12.55 -0.85
CA ASN A 218 12.77 11.66 -1.88
C ASN A 218 11.97 10.35 -1.97
N VAL A 219 11.52 9.81 -0.84
CA VAL A 219 10.67 8.61 -0.80
C VAL A 219 9.31 8.91 -1.46
N ARG A 220 8.70 10.04 -1.12
CA ARG A 220 7.41 10.47 -1.70
C ARG A 220 7.51 10.72 -3.21
N GLU A 221 8.52 11.45 -3.66
CA GLU A 221 8.69 11.77 -5.08
C GLU A 221 9.01 10.52 -5.90
N SER A 222 9.82 9.60 -5.38
CA SER A 222 10.19 8.36 -6.07
C SER A 222 9.04 7.35 -6.14
N SER A 223 8.20 7.29 -5.11
CA SER A 223 6.99 6.43 -5.14
C SER A 223 5.87 7.00 -6.00
N GLN A 224 5.89 8.31 -6.31
CA GLN A 224 4.81 8.97 -7.04
C GLN A 224 4.65 8.46 -8.48
N ALA A 225 5.71 7.96 -9.12
CA ALA A 225 5.63 7.39 -10.47
C ALA A 225 4.74 6.12 -10.48
N TYR A 226 5.01 5.18 -9.57
CA TYR A 226 4.17 4.00 -9.33
C TYR A 226 2.72 4.40 -9.06
N ILE A 227 2.52 5.34 -8.14
CA ILE A 227 1.16 5.76 -7.72
C ILE A 227 0.39 6.37 -8.89
N ARG A 228 0.99 7.30 -9.65
CA ARG A 228 0.31 7.93 -10.80
C ARG A 228 -0.05 6.92 -11.89
N HIS A 229 0.81 5.93 -12.12
CA HIS A 229 0.57 4.94 -13.16
C HIS A 229 -0.49 3.92 -12.75
N LEU A 230 -0.46 3.48 -11.48
CA LEU A 230 -1.29 2.37 -11.01
C LEU A 230 -2.57 2.81 -10.31
N SER A 231 -2.70 4.05 -9.84
CA SER A 231 -3.93 4.50 -9.17
C SER A 231 -5.20 4.38 -10.02
N PRO A 232 -5.19 4.70 -11.34
CA PRO A 232 -6.41 4.72 -12.14
C PRO A 232 -6.92 3.33 -12.54
N ILE A 233 -6.16 2.25 -12.32
CA ILE A 233 -6.51 0.90 -12.82
C ILE A 233 -7.83 0.36 -12.28
N ILE A 234 -8.34 0.94 -11.19
CA ILE A 234 -9.62 0.55 -10.57
C ILE A 234 -10.80 1.44 -10.99
N GLU A 235 -10.56 2.55 -11.69
CA GLU A 235 -11.59 3.58 -11.96
C GLU A 235 -12.68 3.07 -12.90
N GLU A 236 -12.31 2.29 -13.92
CA GLU A 236 -13.25 1.72 -14.89
C GLU A 236 -13.88 0.40 -14.42
N GLU A 237 -13.42 -0.15 -13.29
CA GLU A 237 -13.83 -1.46 -12.81
C GLU A 237 -14.89 -1.35 -11.71
N THR A 238 -16.07 -1.94 -11.94
CA THR A 238 -17.19 -1.85 -10.99
C THR A 238 -17.19 -2.95 -9.93
N ASP A 239 -16.62 -4.11 -10.23
CA ASP A 239 -16.67 -5.34 -9.42
C ASP A 239 -15.36 -5.67 -8.69
N VAL A 240 -14.42 -4.72 -8.61
CA VAL A 240 -13.17 -4.91 -7.86
C VAL A 240 -13.43 -4.78 -6.37
N VAL A 241 -12.97 -5.78 -5.62
CA VAL A 241 -13.12 -5.89 -4.17
C VAL A 241 -11.79 -6.05 -3.45
N GLY A 242 -10.67 -6.05 -4.17
CA GLY A 242 -9.36 -6.25 -3.60
C GLY A 242 -8.25 -6.20 -4.64
N TYR A 243 -7.03 -6.42 -4.18
CA TYR A 243 -5.85 -6.50 -5.04
C TYR A 243 -4.86 -7.51 -4.47
N ALA A 244 -4.03 -8.05 -5.35
CA ALA A 244 -2.79 -8.73 -5.00
C ALA A 244 -1.63 -7.98 -5.64
N PHE A 245 -0.43 -8.12 -5.08
CA PHE A 245 0.76 -7.60 -5.72
C PHE A 245 1.98 -8.49 -5.58
N ALA A 246 2.87 -8.32 -6.54
CA ALA A 246 4.17 -8.95 -6.58
C ALA A 246 5.25 -7.89 -6.77
N ILE A 247 6.41 -8.14 -6.18
CA ILE A 247 7.59 -7.29 -6.31
C ILE A 247 8.72 -8.16 -6.84
N ASN A 248 9.45 -7.67 -7.84
CA ASN A 248 10.55 -8.40 -8.47
C ASN A 248 10.11 -9.80 -8.98
N GLY A 249 8.89 -9.90 -9.51
CA GLY A 249 8.31 -11.16 -10.00
C GLY A 249 7.84 -12.15 -8.92
N LYS A 250 7.94 -11.81 -7.63
CA LYS A 250 7.55 -12.67 -6.51
C LYS A 250 6.30 -12.17 -5.81
N PHE A 251 5.35 -13.06 -5.55
CA PHE A 251 4.14 -12.73 -4.80
C PHE A 251 4.49 -12.14 -3.43
N ASN A 252 3.84 -11.04 -3.07
CA ASN A 252 4.04 -10.38 -1.79
C ASN A 252 2.83 -10.63 -0.88
N SER A 253 1.71 -10.00 -1.21
CA SER A 253 0.48 -10.06 -0.43
C SER A 253 -0.75 -9.72 -1.24
N ALA A 254 -1.93 -10.04 -0.69
CA ALA A 254 -3.21 -9.65 -1.23
C ALA A 254 -4.18 -9.22 -0.12
N ASP A 255 -5.02 -8.24 -0.42
CA ASP A 255 -6.11 -7.77 0.44
C ASP A 255 -7.43 -7.90 -0.34
N VAL A 256 -8.38 -8.64 0.24
CA VAL A 256 -9.72 -8.88 -0.33
C VAL A 256 -10.77 -8.43 0.66
N TYR A 257 -11.68 -7.57 0.23
CA TYR A 257 -12.72 -6.98 1.06
C TYR A 257 -14.10 -7.51 0.68
N ALA A 258 -14.99 -7.60 1.66
CA ALA A 258 -16.38 -7.98 1.42
C ALA A 258 -17.18 -6.84 0.74
N SER A 259 -16.63 -5.62 0.73
CA SER A 259 -17.22 -4.43 0.11
C SER A 259 -16.23 -3.78 -0.86
N GLY A 260 -16.67 -3.59 -2.11
CA GLY A 260 -15.88 -2.87 -3.10
C GLY A 260 -15.76 -1.38 -2.79
N GLU A 261 -16.71 -0.81 -2.05
CA GLU A 261 -16.64 0.58 -1.57
C GLU A 261 -15.50 0.75 -0.55
N LEU A 262 -15.41 -0.15 0.44
CA LEU A 262 -14.36 -0.12 1.45
C LEU A 262 -12.97 -0.27 0.81
N PHE A 263 -12.82 -1.21 -0.13
CA PHE A 263 -11.57 -1.36 -0.89
C PHE A 263 -11.18 -0.05 -1.59
N ARG A 264 -12.11 0.60 -2.31
CA ARG A 264 -11.82 1.85 -3.03
C ARG A 264 -11.37 2.98 -2.09
N LYS A 265 -11.95 3.08 -0.89
CA LYS A 265 -11.52 4.05 0.13
C LYS A 265 -10.09 3.80 0.61
N LEU A 266 -9.68 2.53 0.68
CA LEU A 266 -8.36 2.11 1.17
C LEU A 266 -7.29 2.08 0.07
N TRP A 267 -7.69 1.97 -1.19
CA TRP A 267 -6.80 1.83 -2.35
C TRP A 267 -5.64 2.84 -2.40
N PRO A 268 -5.84 4.16 -2.19
CA PRO A 268 -4.73 5.11 -2.24
C PRO A 268 -3.62 4.80 -1.23
N LYS A 269 -4.01 4.40 -0.01
CA LYS A 269 -3.08 4.07 1.07
C LYS A 269 -2.37 2.74 0.82
N LEU A 270 -3.11 1.73 0.37
CA LEU A 270 -2.59 0.42 -0.01
C LEU A 270 -1.56 0.51 -1.14
N LEU A 271 -1.90 1.22 -2.21
CA LEU A 271 -1.00 1.42 -3.35
C LEU A 271 0.26 2.17 -2.95
N LYS A 272 0.14 3.19 -2.09
CA LYS A 272 1.30 3.92 -1.55
C LYS A 272 2.23 2.97 -0.79
N ALA A 273 1.70 2.09 0.05
CA ALA A 273 2.48 1.11 0.80
C ALA A 273 3.22 0.14 -0.15
N SER A 274 2.53 -0.42 -1.14
CA SER A 274 3.12 -1.30 -2.16
C SER A 274 4.19 -0.60 -3.00
N ALA A 275 3.97 0.66 -3.39
CA ALA A 275 4.94 1.46 -4.14
C ALA A 275 6.22 1.73 -3.34
N VAL A 276 6.10 2.05 -2.05
CA VAL A 276 7.26 2.25 -1.17
C VAL A 276 8.04 0.95 -0.97
N GLU A 277 7.35 -0.20 -0.84
CA GLU A 277 8.04 -1.49 -0.76
C GLU A 277 8.74 -1.83 -2.07
N ALA A 278 8.08 -1.64 -3.21
CA ALA A 278 8.69 -1.86 -4.52
C ALA A 278 9.96 -1.03 -4.70
N LEU A 279 9.92 0.24 -4.26
CA LEU A 279 11.09 1.12 -4.24
C LEU A 279 12.21 0.60 -3.32
N ALA A 280 11.86 0.08 -2.13
CA ALA A 280 12.83 -0.48 -1.19
C ALA A 280 13.50 -1.77 -1.70
N GLU A 281 12.77 -2.56 -2.49
CA GLU A 281 13.27 -3.81 -3.09
C GLU A 281 13.80 -3.62 -4.52
N ALA A 282 13.84 -2.39 -5.04
CA ALA A 282 14.29 -2.12 -6.39
C ALA A 282 15.77 -2.49 -6.56
N HIS A 283 16.07 -3.18 -7.66
CA HIS A 283 17.42 -3.54 -8.06
C HIS A 283 17.73 -2.88 -9.40
N GLN A 284 18.47 -1.78 -9.40
CA GLN A 284 18.73 -0.95 -10.58
C GLN A 284 19.35 -1.72 -11.76
N ASP A 285 20.10 -2.81 -11.47
CA ASP A 285 20.79 -3.60 -12.49
C ASP A 285 20.08 -4.92 -12.87
N LYS A 286 18.87 -5.17 -12.35
CA LYS A 286 18.14 -6.42 -12.60
C LYS A 286 16.82 -6.15 -13.29
N LYS A 287 16.62 -6.85 -14.40
CA LYS A 287 15.29 -7.01 -14.99
C LYS A 287 14.60 -8.18 -14.32
N PHE A 288 13.31 -8.01 -14.04
CA PHE A 288 12.46 -9.04 -13.49
C PHE A 288 11.40 -9.38 -14.51
N GLU A 289 11.15 -10.68 -14.67
CA GLU A 289 9.97 -11.14 -15.37
C GLU A 289 8.74 -10.73 -14.56
N PRO A 290 7.72 -10.10 -15.19
CA PRO A 290 6.48 -9.79 -14.50
C PRO A 290 5.87 -11.03 -13.86
N ALA A 291 5.30 -10.86 -12.68
CA ALA A 291 4.55 -11.93 -12.04
C ALA A 291 3.37 -12.36 -12.92
N SER A 292 3.06 -13.66 -12.90
CA SER A 292 1.90 -14.20 -13.61
C SER A 292 0.67 -14.30 -12.69
N ARG A 293 -0.53 -14.47 -13.25
CA ARG A 293 -1.75 -14.63 -12.44
C ARG A 293 -1.77 -15.95 -11.66
N GLU A 294 -1.03 -16.95 -12.13
CA GLU A 294 -0.91 -18.26 -11.51
C GLU A 294 -0.23 -18.18 -10.14
N ILE A 295 0.74 -17.27 -9.94
CA ILE A 295 1.38 -17.14 -8.62
C ILE A 295 0.42 -16.59 -7.57
N VAL A 296 -0.47 -15.67 -7.95
CA VAL A 296 -1.55 -15.17 -7.08
C VAL A 296 -2.48 -16.33 -6.74
N THR A 297 -2.88 -17.11 -7.75
CA THR A 297 -3.74 -18.29 -7.58
C THR A 297 -3.17 -19.29 -6.60
N ALA A 298 -1.90 -19.64 -6.78
CA ALA A 298 -1.22 -20.61 -5.95
C ALA A 298 -1.15 -20.14 -4.50
N CYS A 299 -0.80 -18.87 -4.25
CA CYS A 299 -0.72 -18.32 -2.90
C CYS A 299 -2.08 -18.25 -2.19
N LEU A 300 -3.12 -17.77 -2.88
CA LEU A 300 -4.48 -17.68 -2.30
C LEU A 300 -5.02 -19.07 -1.96
N THR A 301 -4.87 -20.04 -2.88
CA THR A 301 -5.34 -21.42 -2.69
C THR A 301 -4.57 -22.14 -1.58
N ASP A 302 -3.24 -21.98 -1.53
CA ASP A 302 -2.40 -22.56 -0.48
C ASP A 302 -2.79 -22.03 0.89
N ALA A 303 -2.90 -20.71 1.06
CA ALA A 303 -3.23 -20.09 2.34
C ALA A 303 -4.58 -20.58 2.92
N GLU A 304 -5.60 -20.81 2.07
CA GLU A 304 -6.92 -21.30 2.48
C GLU A 304 -6.92 -22.78 2.95
N GLN A 305 -5.85 -23.53 2.67
CA GLN A 305 -5.67 -24.91 3.15
C GLN A 305 -4.92 -24.97 4.49
N GLY A 306 -4.53 -23.82 5.04
CA GLY A 306 -3.76 -23.74 6.28
C GLY A 306 -4.53 -24.17 7.53
N GLN A 307 -3.78 -24.58 8.55
CA GLN A 307 -4.34 -24.90 9.86
C GLN A 307 -4.94 -23.63 10.48
N ALA A 308 -6.20 -23.71 10.89
CA ALA A 308 -6.93 -22.57 11.43
C ALA A 308 -6.69 -22.37 12.93
N SER A 309 -6.58 -21.10 13.34
CA SER A 309 -6.62 -20.64 14.73
C SER A 309 -7.48 -19.38 14.84
N GLU A 310 -8.03 -19.10 16.02
CA GLU A 310 -8.90 -17.94 16.23
C GLU A 310 -8.35 -17.01 17.31
N LYS A 311 -8.60 -15.71 17.14
CA LYS A 311 -8.32 -14.66 18.12
C LYS A 311 -9.51 -13.72 18.24
N GLN A 312 -9.98 -13.50 19.47
CA GLN A 312 -10.92 -12.41 19.75
C GLN A 312 -10.13 -11.09 19.78
N VAL A 313 -10.41 -10.17 18.86
CA VAL A 313 -9.69 -8.88 18.76
C VAL A 313 -10.33 -7.83 19.65
N ASN A 314 -11.65 -7.74 19.63
CA ASN A 314 -12.46 -6.94 20.57
C ASN A 314 -13.83 -7.60 20.75
N SER A 315 -14.79 -7.00 21.45
CA SER A 315 -16.12 -7.60 21.68
C SER A 315 -16.90 -7.91 20.39
N ARG A 316 -16.58 -7.26 19.27
CA ARG A 316 -17.29 -7.41 17.99
C ARG A 316 -16.51 -8.17 16.93
N THR A 317 -15.19 -8.09 16.95
CA THR A 317 -14.33 -8.55 15.86
C THR A 317 -13.57 -9.80 16.29
N LYS A 318 -13.66 -10.85 15.48
CA LYS A 318 -12.85 -12.05 15.58
C LYS A 318 -11.93 -12.15 14.36
N MET A 319 -10.69 -12.56 14.57
CA MET A 319 -9.75 -12.88 13.50
C MET A 319 -9.55 -14.39 13.45
N VAL A 320 -9.65 -14.96 12.26
CA VAL A 320 -9.27 -16.35 11.96
C VAL A 320 -7.97 -16.33 11.18
N THR A 321 -6.96 -17.06 11.64
CA THR A 321 -5.68 -17.19 10.95
C THR A 321 -5.57 -18.61 10.39
N GLN A 322 -5.32 -18.75 9.10
CA GLN A 322 -4.93 -20.01 8.48
C GLN A 322 -3.45 -19.96 8.09
N GLU A 323 -2.71 -21.00 8.43
CA GLU A 323 -1.26 -21.05 8.23
C GLU A 323 -0.83 -22.32 7.50
N THR A 324 -0.07 -22.16 6.41
CA THR A 324 0.69 -23.24 5.76
C THR A 324 2.19 -23.04 6.02
N GLY A 325 3.04 -23.91 5.44
CA GLY A 325 4.49 -23.68 5.47
C GLY A 325 4.93 -22.38 4.79
N ARG A 326 4.17 -21.87 3.80
CA ARG A 326 4.59 -20.76 2.93
C ARG A 326 3.74 -19.50 3.04
N ASN A 327 2.47 -19.63 3.41
CA ASN A 327 1.53 -18.52 3.37
C ASN A 327 0.70 -18.42 4.65
N LEU A 328 0.17 -17.23 4.87
CA LEU A 328 -0.76 -16.89 5.94
C LEU A 328 -2.02 -16.28 5.31
N LEU A 329 -3.18 -16.62 5.86
CA LEU A 329 -4.44 -15.93 5.61
C LEU A 329 -4.97 -15.43 6.96
N PHE A 330 -5.23 -14.14 7.06
CA PHE A 330 -5.96 -13.51 8.16
C PHE A 330 -7.35 -13.12 7.68
N GLU A 331 -8.40 -13.73 8.22
CA GLU A 331 -9.80 -13.40 7.94
C GLU A 331 -10.43 -12.69 9.14
N THR A 332 -10.89 -11.46 8.91
CA THR A 332 -11.56 -10.63 9.90
C THR A 332 -13.07 -10.81 9.81
N ARG A 333 -13.72 -11.19 10.92
CA ARG A 333 -15.15 -11.51 11.01
C ARG A 333 -15.90 -10.59 11.98
N ASP A 334 -17.08 -10.12 11.56
CA ASP A 334 -18.02 -9.36 12.38
C ASP A 334 -18.97 -10.29 13.15
N GLN A 335 -18.78 -10.39 14.45
CA GLN A 335 -19.63 -11.21 15.32
C GLN A 335 -21.06 -10.67 15.43
N ALA A 336 -21.26 -9.35 15.25
CA ALA A 336 -22.61 -8.77 15.22
C ALA A 336 -23.40 -9.20 13.96
N GLN A 337 -22.73 -9.83 12.99
CA GLN A 337 -23.28 -10.21 11.69
C GLN A 337 -23.12 -11.70 11.43
N LYS A 338 -23.36 -12.52 12.46
CA LYS A 338 -23.27 -13.99 12.41
C LYS A 338 -21.91 -14.49 11.92
N GLY A 339 -20.84 -13.73 12.18
CA GLY A 339 -19.48 -14.09 11.77
C GLY A 339 -19.18 -13.86 10.29
N ALA A 340 -19.96 -13.02 9.60
CA ALA A 340 -19.65 -12.61 8.23
C ALA A 340 -18.24 -11.99 8.15
N TRP A 341 -17.45 -12.40 7.17
CA TRP A 341 -16.11 -11.85 6.95
C TRP A 341 -16.20 -10.44 6.35
N ILE A 342 -15.20 -9.61 6.64
CA ILE A 342 -15.08 -8.22 6.14
C ILE A 342 -13.84 -8.04 5.30
N HIS A 343 -12.73 -8.63 5.74
CA HIS A 343 -11.44 -8.49 5.10
C HIS A 343 -10.65 -9.80 5.22
N ARG A 344 -9.96 -10.17 4.15
CA ARG A 344 -9.00 -11.25 4.07
C ARG A 344 -7.66 -10.70 3.61
N ASN A 345 -6.64 -10.89 4.43
CA ASN A 345 -5.27 -10.51 4.11
C ASN A 345 -4.42 -11.76 3.94
N TYR A 346 -3.88 -11.95 2.74
CA TYR A 346 -3.00 -13.05 2.37
C TYR A 346 -1.55 -12.55 2.38
N LEU A 347 -0.67 -13.24 3.09
CA LEU A 347 0.75 -12.87 3.21
C LEU A 347 1.65 -14.06 2.89
N SER A 348 2.62 -13.86 2.02
CA SER A 348 3.72 -14.80 1.83
C SER A 348 4.73 -14.70 3.00
N LYS A 349 5.27 -15.83 3.44
CA LYS A 349 6.34 -15.90 4.45
C LYS A 349 7.75 -15.82 3.86
N GLU A 350 7.88 -15.96 2.54
CA GLU A 350 9.17 -16.10 1.82
C GLU A 350 9.85 -14.78 1.47
#